data_AF-A0A386AXZ8-F1
#
_entry.id   AF-A0A386AXZ8-F1
#
_cell.length_a   1.000
_cell.length_b   1.000
_cell.length_c   1.000
_cell.angle_alpha   90.00
_cell.angle_beta   90.00
_cell.angle_gamma   90.00
#
_symmetry.space_group_name_H-M   'P 1'
#
loop_
_entity.id
_entity.type
_entity.pdbx_description
1 polymer ?
#
loop_
_entity_poly.entity_id
_entity_poly.type
_entity_poly.pdbx_seq_one_letter_code
_entity_poly.pdbx_strand_id
1 'polypeptide(L)'
;MSILSWIEKDSQKSSQKSLEEGGLWTRCYQCGAVLYIKHLKENHHVCFACHSHLQMTSRERLHSLIDPGTWQPFDETLSSIDPLNFYDQKSYISRLKDAQNQTGLQDSVLTGTGLLDGIPIALGIMDFNFMGGSMGSVVGEKLTRLIEYATREGLMLIIVCASGGARMHEGILSLMQMAKISAALNVYQNTAHLMYIAVLTSPTTGGVTASFAMLGDLILAEPNALIGFAGRRVIEQTLQEKLPENFQTAEYLLEHGLLDLIISREFLKPALYEILSFYKDAPLKTRGRIPKKFFQSLNLLTEEKIRRQFNKKIPLNCPTNITTNTEKTIPDLNFSKNLFNKFNSMNWTANSVNWIANSQNLHEKKLATNEDISGKIQKNLSTNVNSQINLYVNEIFSQKHKKLSKFNKKIFQSFNQFYNF
;
A
#
# COMPACT_ATOMS: atom_id res chain seq x y z
N MET A 1 34.94 -16.60 13.48
CA MET A 1 34.17 -15.40 13.06
C MET A 1 35.20 -14.36 12.61
N SER A 2 35.21 -13.98 11.34
CA SER A 2 36.25 -13.06 10.83
C SER A 2 36.01 -11.65 11.37
N ILE A 3 37.08 -10.87 11.52
CA ILE A 3 37.01 -9.43 11.89
C ILE A 3 36.07 -8.66 10.96
N LEU A 4 35.96 -9.06 9.69
CA LEU A 4 35.04 -8.49 8.70
C LEU A 4 33.56 -8.71 9.08
N SER A 5 33.21 -9.89 9.62
CA SER A 5 31.83 -10.14 10.07
C SER A 5 31.46 -9.42 11.36
N TRP A 6 32.46 -8.95 12.11
CA TRP A 6 32.27 -8.08 13.27
C TRP A 6 32.07 -6.62 12.84
N ILE A 7 32.86 -6.13 11.87
CA ILE A 7 32.74 -4.78 11.29
C ILE A 7 31.39 -4.58 10.56
N GLU A 8 30.91 -5.58 9.82
CA GLU A 8 29.57 -5.54 9.20
C GLU A 8 28.43 -5.56 10.22
N LYS A 9 28.64 -6.21 11.38
CA LYS A 9 27.67 -6.19 12.48
C LYS A 9 27.62 -4.84 13.19
N ASP A 10 28.75 -4.14 13.28
CA ASP A 10 28.81 -2.80 13.87
C ASP A 10 28.24 -1.74 12.94
N SER A 11 28.40 -1.87 11.61
CA SER A 11 27.73 -0.96 10.67
C SER A 11 26.20 -1.10 10.74
N GLN A 12 25.68 -2.33 10.85
CA GLN A 12 24.24 -2.59 11.01
C GLN A 12 23.70 -2.22 12.41
N LYS A 13 24.52 -2.28 13.46
CA LYS A 13 24.13 -1.77 14.80
C LYS A 13 24.14 -0.25 14.87
N SER A 14 25.04 0.41 14.14
CA SER A 14 25.14 1.88 14.12
C SER A 14 24.01 2.56 13.36
N SER A 15 23.35 1.88 12.42
CA SER A 15 22.18 2.39 11.69
C SER A 15 20.85 2.28 12.46
N GLN A 16 20.84 1.59 13.60
CA GLN A 16 19.67 1.39 14.46
C GLN A 16 19.74 2.09 15.82
N LYS A 17 20.77 2.91 16.08
CA LYS A 17 20.70 3.86 17.19
C LYS A 17 19.77 4.98 16.77
N SER A 18 18.63 5.06 17.45
CA SER A 18 17.68 6.16 17.38
C SER A 18 18.43 7.49 17.26
N LEU A 19 17.94 8.36 16.39
CA LEU A 19 18.33 9.78 16.28
C LEU A 19 18.04 10.60 17.56
N GLU A 20 17.76 9.94 18.68
CA GLU A 20 17.40 10.49 19.97
C GLU A 20 18.37 9.99 21.07
N GLU A 21 19.66 10.21 20.87
CA GLU A 21 20.65 10.35 21.95
C GLU A 21 21.64 11.46 21.57
N GLY A 22 21.24 12.73 21.75
CA GLY A 22 22.15 13.87 22.00
C GLY A 22 23.24 14.22 20.97
N GLY A 23 23.28 13.60 19.79
CA GLY A 23 24.25 13.91 18.76
C GLY A 23 23.94 15.24 18.09
N LEU A 24 24.90 16.18 18.04
CA LEU A 24 24.78 17.38 17.19
C LEU A 24 24.98 17.05 15.70
N TRP A 25 25.59 15.90 15.40
CA TRP A 25 26.03 15.49 14.08
C TRP A 25 25.53 14.08 13.75
N THR A 26 25.23 13.83 12.48
CA THR A 26 24.91 12.51 11.93
C THR A 26 25.77 12.24 10.70
N ARG A 27 25.91 10.99 10.28
CA ARG A 27 26.69 10.61 9.10
C ARG A 27 25.76 10.16 7.98
N CYS A 28 25.96 10.68 6.78
CA CYS A 28 25.24 10.21 5.60
C CYS A 28 25.64 8.77 5.26
N TYR A 29 24.67 7.86 5.12
CA TYR A 29 24.93 6.46 4.77
C TYR A 29 25.42 6.28 3.33
N GLN A 30 25.15 7.25 2.43
CA GLN A 30 25.50 7.16 1.02
C GLN A 30 26.91 7.72 0.72
N CYS A 31 27.19 8.96 1.15
CA CYS A 31 28.47 9.62 0.86
C CYS A 31 29.44 9.69 2.05
N GLY A 32 28.99 9.32 3.26
CA GLY A 32 29.82 9.36 4.46
C GLY A 32 30.07 10.74 5.05
N ALA A 33 29.51 11.81 4.46
CA ALA A 33 29.64 13.18 4.98
C ALA A 33 29.04 13.32 6.38
N VAL A 34 29.67 14.17 7.21
CA VAL A 34 29.19 14.51 8.55
C VAL A 34 28.25 15.70 8.43
N LEU A 35 27.01 15.54 8.88
CA LEU A 35 25.91 16.48 8.71
C LEU A 35 25.47 17.01 10.07
N TYR A 36 25.32 18.32 10.18
CA TYR A 36 24.75 18.94 11.38
C TYR A 36 23.22 18.73 11.40
N ILE A 37 22.68 18.16 12.49
CA ILE A 37 21.28 17.72 12.52
C ILE A 37 20.30 18.88 12.35
N LYS A 38 20.61 20.06 12.90
CA LYS A 38 19.73 21.23 12.77
C LYS A 38 19.53 21.63 11.31
N HIS A 39 20.62 21.77 10.56
CA HIS A 39 20.54 22.08 9.13
C HIS A 39 19.86 20.95 8.37
N LEU A 40 20.14 19.69 8.73
CA LEU A 40 19.49 18.55 8.09
C LEU A 40 17.95 18.59 8.24
N LYS A 41 17.45 19.00 9.42
CA LYS A 41 16.00 19.19 9.64
C LYS A 41 15.43 20.35 8.83
N GLU A 42 16.16 21.46 8.76
CA GLU A 42 15.80 22.62 7.92
C GLU A 42 15.73 22.23 6.43
N ASN A 43 16.59 21.30 5.99
CA ASN A 43 16.59 20.76 4.62
C ASN A 43 15.81 19.44 4.46
N HIS A 44 14.79 19.21 5.29
CA HIS A 44 13.87 18.06 5.18
C HIS A 44 14.56 16.67 5.09
N HIS A 45 15.67 16.50 5.81
CA HIS A 45 16.48 15.28 5.80
C HIS A 45 17.06 14.93 4.42
N VAL A 46 17.43 15.95 3.63
CA VAL A 46 18.17 15.79 2.37
C VAL A 46 19.64 16.13 2.61
N CYS A 47 20.54 15.24 2.19
CA CYS A 47 21.98 15.42 2.36
C CYS A 47 22.50 16.56 1.46
N PHE A 48 23.19 17.56 2.04
CA PHE A 48 23.77 18.68 1.28
C PHE A 48 24.90 18.30 0.32
N ALA A 49 25.56 17.17 0.56
CA ALA A 49 26.71 16.75 -0.25
C ALA A 49 26.27 15.91 -1.46
N CYS A 50 25.34 14.97 -1.27
CA CYS A 50 24.96 13.99 -2.29
C CYS A 50 23.46 13.95 -2.61
N HIS A 51 22.66 14.85 -2.03
CA HIS A 51 21.21 14.98 -2.24
C HIS A 51 20.40 13.70 -1.97
N SER A 52 20.96 12.74 -1.23
CA SER A 52 20.26 11.53 -0.81
C SER A 52 19.25 11.84 0.28
N HIS A 53 18.05 11.28 0.16
CA HIS A 53 16.96 11.39 1.14
C HIS A 53 17.19 10.45 2.32
N LEU A 54 17.47 11.00 3.50
CA LEU A 54 17.69 10.26 4.73
C LEU A 54 16.38 9.85 5.40
N GLN A 55 16.43 8.97 6.40
CA GLN A 55 15.23 8.61 7.16
C GLN A 55 14.67 9.84 7.88
N MET A 56 13.35 9.98 7.84
CA MET A 56 12.62 11.12 8.40
C MET A 56 11.44 10.58 9.21
N THR A 57 11.26 11.10 10.42
CA THR A 57 10.16 10.66 11.28
C THR A 57 8.81 11.12 10.73
N SER A 58 7.74 10.42 11.12
CA SER A 58 6.37 10.81 10.75
C SER A 58 5.99 12.21 11.25
N ARG A 59 6.49 12.63 12.42
CA ARG A 59 6.26 13.98 12.99
C ARG A 59 6.98 15.06 12.20
N GLU A 60 8.25 14.85 11.86
CA GLU A 60 8.97 15.80 11.01
C GLU A 60 8.30 15.92 9.64
N ARG A 61 7.84 14.79 9.07
CA ARG A 61 7.10 14.78 7.81
C ARG A 61 5.81 15.58 7.91
N LEU A 62 5.06 15.41 9.00
CA LEU A 62 3.86 16.18 9.29
C LEU A 62 4.17 17.68 9.29
N HIS A 63 5.20 18.11 10.02
CA HIS A 63 5.60 19.53 10.07
C HIS A 63 6.08 20.08 8.73
N SER A 64 6.64 19.23 7.85
CA SER A 64 7.07 19.66 6.51
C SER A 64 5.91 19.84 5.53
N LEU A 65 4.76 19.21 5.75
CA LEU A 65 3.63 19.21 4.82
C LEU A 65 2.45 20.07 5.29
N ILE A 66 2.15 20.08 6.59
CA ILE A 66 0.97 20.73 7.16
C ILE A 66 1.30 22.10 7.74
N ASP A 67 0.37 23.03 7.55
CA ASP A 67 0.47 24.39 8.06
C ASP A 67 0.44 24.41 9.60
N PRO A 68 1.32 25.21 10.25
CA PRO A 68 1.42 25.26 11.71
C PRO A 68 0.08 25.55 12.38
N GLY A 69 -0.28 24.77 13.41
CA GLY A 69 -1.50 24.97 14.21
C GLY A 69 -2.79 24.45 13.59
N THR A 70 -2.73 23.79 12.42
CA THR A 70 -3.94 23.30 11.71
C THR A 70 -4.19 21.80 11.86
N TRP A 71 -3.20 21.07 12.40
CA TRP A 71 -3.27 19.61 12.51
C TRP A 71 -4.33 19.15 13.51
N GLN A 72 -5.19 18.23 13.07
CA GLN A 72 -6.21 17.57 13.87
C GLN A 72 -6.00 16.06 13.79
N PRO A 73 -5.37 15.43 14.81
CA PRO A 73 -5.04 14.01 14.77
C PRO A 73 -6.27 13.14 14.99
N PHE A 74 -6.27 11.96 14.35
CA PHE A 74 -7.30 10.93 14.51
C PHE A 74 -6.75 9.70 15.24
N ASP A 75 -7.62 9.08 16.04
CA ASP A 75 -7.40 7.76 16.66
C ASP A 75 -6.04 7.65 17.39
N GLU A 76 -5.63 8.70 18.10
CA GLU A 76 -4.34 8.76 18.79
C GLU A 76 -4.17 7.70 19.87
N THR A 77 -5.28 7.22 20.43
CA THR A 77 -5.29 6.20 21.49
C THR A 77 -5.40 4.77 20.95
N LEU A 78 -5.57 4.59 19.63
CA LEU A 78 -5.74 3.27 19.04
C LEU A 78 -4.39 2.54 18.97
N SER A 79 -4.29 1.40 19.65
CA SER A 79 -3.06 0.61 19.77
C SER A 79 -3.30 -0.86 19.42
N SER A 80 -2.29 -1.52 18.83
CA SER A 80 -2.36 -2.95 18.52
C SER A 80 -2.51 -3.79 19.79
N ILE A 81 -3.17 -4.93 19.64
CA ILE A 81 -3.21 -6.01 20.63
C ILE A 81 -2.48 -7.23 20.04
N ASP A 82 -2.24 -8.25 20.86
CA ASP A 82 -1.69 -9.53 20.41
C ASP A 82 -2.81 -10.57 20.26
N PRO A 83 -3.43 -10.71 19.08
CA PRO A 83 -4.53 -11.65 18.87
C PRO A 83 -4.06 -13.10 18.76
N LEU A 84 -2.77 -13.34 18.48
CA LEU A 84 -2.22 -14.67 18.21
C LEU A 84 -1.37 -15.20 19.38
N ASN A 85 -1.18 -14.41 20.45
CA ASN A 85 -0.19 -14.66 21.49
C ASN A 85 1.19 -14.97 20.88
N PHE A 86 1.58 -14.16 19.89
CA PHE A 86 2.76 -14.43 19.08
C PHE A 86 4.04 -14.26 19.88
N TYR A 87 4.92 -15.25 19.79
CA TYR A 87 6.18 -15.29 20.51
C TYR A 87 7.31 -15.77 19.59
N ASP A 88 8.38 -14.98 19.49
CA ASP A 88 9.63 -15.39 18.86
C ASP A 88 10.80 -15.34 19.87
N GLN A 89 11.86 -14.58 19.59
CA GLN A 89 12.87 -14.22 20.60
C GLN A 89 12.31 -13.25 21.65
N LYS A 90 11.29 -12.47 21.29
CA LYS A 90 10.57 -11.51 22.12
C LYS A 90 9.07 -11.68 21.89
N SER A 91 8.24 -11.46 22.92
CA SER A 91 6.79 -11.46 22.74
C SER A 91 6.37 -10.29 21.86
N TYR A 92 5.28 -10.43 21.08
CA TYR A 92 4.78 -9.32 20.25
C TYR A 92 4.43 -8.09 21.11
N ILE A 93 3.83 -8.29 22.28
CA ILE A 93 3.52 -7.22 23.25
C ILE A 93 4.79 -6.46 23.67
N SER A 94 5.90 -7.16 23.91
CA SER A 94 7.16 -6.49 24.27
C SER A 94 7.72 -5.67 23.11
N ARG A 95 7.65 -6.18 21.86
CA ARG A 95 8.06 -5.45 20.66
C ARG A 95 7.22 -4.20 20.44
N LEU A 96 5.91 -4.28 20.67
CA LEU A 96 5.02 -3.13 20.61
C LEU A 96 5.42 -2.08 21.64
N LYS A 97 5.61 -2.45 22.90
CA LYS A 97 6.06 -1.51 23.95
C LYS A 97 7.40 -0.87 23.64
N ASP A 98 8.37 -1.66 23.17
CA ASP A 98 9.69 -1.15 22.75
C ASP A 98 9.53 -0.11 21.63
N ALA A 99 8.75 -0.41 20.59
CA ALA A 99 8.51 0.49 19.47
C ALA A 99 7.75 1.76 19.90
N GLN A 100 6.74 1.63 20.76
CA GLN A 100 5.98 2.75 21.32
C GLN A 100 6.87 3.68 22.14
N ASN A 101 7.74 3.12 22.98
CA ASN A 101 8.68 3.90 23.79
C ASN A 101 9.73 4.63 22.92
N GLN A 102 10.21 3.99 21.85
CA GLN A 102 11.22 4.57 20.96
C GLN A 102 10.68 5.68 20.05
N THR A 103 9.41 5.62 19.68
CA THR A 103 8.84 6.52 18.66
C THR A 103 7.79 7.49 19.20
N GLY A 104 7.27 7.24 20.40
CA GLY A 104 6.12 7.94 20.96
C GLY A 104 4.82 7.74 20.14
N LEU A 105 4.76 6.75 19.27
CA LEU A 105 3.60 6.37 18.47
C LEU A 105 2.85 5.21 19.10
N GLN A 106 1.53 5.14 18.92
CA GLN A 106 0.77 3.93 19.28
C GLN A 106 0.92 2.80 18.25
N ASP A 107 1.07 3.16 16.97
CA ASP A 107 1.32 2.24 15.86
C ASP A 107 2.01 2.98 14.70
N SER A 108 2.42 2.26 13.65
CA SER A 108 3.28 2.77 12.57
C SER A 108 2.63 3.75 11.58
N VAL A 109 1.54 4.43 11.95
CA VAL A 109 0.89 5.44 11.11
C VAL A 109 0.30 6.59 11.94
N LEU A 110 0.56 7.81 11.50
CA LEU A 110 -0.17 9.02 11.90
C LEU A 110 -1.28 9.30 10.90
N THR A 111 -2.46 9.64 11.39
CA THR A 111 -3.62 9.97 10.57
C THR A 111 -4.31 11.18 11.15
N GLY A 112 -4.86 12.03 10.30
CA GLY A 112 -5.57 13.24 10.72
C GLY A 112 -5.88 14.15 9.55
N THR A 113 -6.42 15.32 9.86
CA THR A 113 -6.68 16.39 8.89
C THR A 113 -5.82 17.60 9.19
N GLY A 114 -5.59 18.43 8.18
CA GLY A 114 -4.87 19.68 8.32
C GLY A 114 -4.99 20.52 7.06
N LEU A 115 -4.35 21.69 7.07
CA LEU A 115 -4.24 22.54 5.89
C LEU A 115 -2.86 22.36 5.26
N LEU A 116 -2.81 22.28 3.93
CA LEU A 116 -1.59 22.38 3.13
C LEU A 116 -1.71 23.66 2.30
N ASP A 117 -0.97 24.69 2.70
CA ASP A 117 -1.03 26.05 2.15
C ASP A 117 -2.48 26.56 2.00
N GLY A 118 -3.25 26.39 3.08
CA GLY A 118 -4.66 26.78 3.18
C GLY A 118 -5.68 25.80 2.57
N ILE A 119 -5.24 24.71 1.91
CA ILE A 119 -6.13 23.70 1.33
C ILE A 119 -6.39 22.59 2.34
N PRO A 120 -7.65 22.28 2.69
CA PRO A 120 -7.94 21.21 3.64
C PRO A 120 -7.71 19.83 3.02
N ILE A 121 -6.92 19.01 3.71
CA ILE A 121 -6.55 17.66 3.28
C ILE A 121 -6.73 16.64 4.42
N ALA A 122 -6.96 15.40 4.04
CA ALA A 122 -6.80 14.23 4.90
C ALA A 122 -5.42 13.62 4.65
N LEU A 123 -4.64 13.40 5.71
CA LEU A 123 -3.24 12.99 5.61
C LEU A 123 -2.96 11.75 6.46
N GLY A 124 -2.38 10.73 5.82
CA GLY A 124 -1.81 9.55 6.47
C GLY A 124 -0.29 9.53 6.28
N ILE A 125 0.48 9.35 7.35
CA ILE A 125 1.94 9.28 7.29
C ILE A 125 2.41 8.02 8.02
N MET A 126 2.97 7.07 7.27
CA MET A 126 3.57 5.88 7.86
C MET A 126 4.94 6.21 8.46
N ASP A 127 5.31 5.52 9.53
CA ASP A 127 6.62 5.68 10.18
C ASP A 127 7.40 4.36 10.14
N PHE A 128 8.52 4.36 9.40
CA PHE A 128 9.37 3.18 9.27
C PHE A 128 10.07 2.80 10.58
N ASN A 129 10.29 3.75 11.49
CA ASN A 129 10.95 3.48 12.77
C ASN A 129 10.10 2.58 13.67
N PHE A 130 8.77 2.60 13.50
CA PHE A 130 7.87 1.70 14.22
C PHE A 130 7.81 0.34 13.52
N MET A 131 8.61 -0.62 13.99
CA MET A 131 8.61 -2.00 13.50
C MET A 131 8.72 -2.11 11.95
N GLY A 132 9.56 -1.28 11.34
CA GLY A 132 9.75 -1.24 9.89
C GLY A 132 8.55 -0.71 9.12
N GLY A 133 7.69 0.11 9.75
CA GLY A 133 6.46 0.62 9.11
C GLY A 133 5.49 -0.48 8.70
N SER A 134 5.60 -1.67 9.29
CA SER A 134 4.85 -2.84 8.82
C SER A 134 3.36 -2.66 9.01
N MET A 135 2.52 -2.98 8.02
CA MET A 135 1.07 -2.78 8.15
C MET A 135 0.43 -3.89 8.98
N GLY A 136 -0.11 -3.53 10.16
CA GLY A 136 -0.97 -4.39 10.99
C GLY A 136 -2.42 -3.90 11.04
N SER A 137 -3.23 -4.49 11.90
CA SER A 137 -4.67 -4.22 12.03
C SER A 137 -4.96 -2.77 12.37
N VAL A 138 -4.14 -2.14 13.21
CA VAL A 138 -4.33 -0.73 13.60
C VAL A 138 -3.96 0.22 12.48
N VAL A 139 -2.84 0.01 11.77
CA VAL A 139 -2.55 0.73 10.52
C VAL A 139 -3.73 0.67 9.54
N GLY A 140 -4.26 -0.54 9.33
CA GLY A 140 -5.42 -0.76 8.45
C GLY A 140 -6.67 -0.01 8.91
N GLU A 141 -7.02 -0.10 10.19
CA GLU A 141 -8.15 0.63 10.78
C GLU A 141 -7.99 2.16 10.66
N LYS A 142 -6.84 2.71 11.05
CA LYS A 142 -6.59 4.16 11.03
C LYS A 142 -6.68 4.73 9.61
N LEU A 143 -6.07 4.04 8.64
CA LEU A 143 -6.16 4.47 7.23
C LEU A 143 -7.59 4.35 6.70
N THR A 144 -8.30 3.26 7.00
CA THR A 144 -9.70 3.11 6.58
C THR A 144 -10.58 4.22 7.17
N ARG A 145 -10.45 4.54 8.47
CA ARG A 145 -11.19 5.64 9.11
C ARG A 145 -10.89 6.99 8.47
N LEU A 146 -9.62 7.25 8.18
CA LEU A 146 -9.20 8.46 7.48
C LEU A 146 -9.86 8.57 6.09
N ILE A 147 -9.85 7.49 5.31
CA ILE A 147 -10.46 7.45 3.97
C ILE A 147 -11.97 7.64 4.05
N GLU A 148 -12.65 6.97 4.98
CA GLU A 148 -14.10 7.13 5.19
C GLU A 148 -14.46 8.54 5.65
N TYR A 149 -13.65 9.15 6.51
CA TYR A 149 -13.80 10.55 6.89
C TYR A 149 -13.62 11.48 5.68
N ALA A 150 -12.54 11.31 4.92
CA ALA A 150 -12.26 12.09 3.71
C ALA A 150 -13.39 11.96 2.68
N THR A 151 -13.94 10.76 2.53
CA THR A 151 -15.10 10.48 1.66
C THR A 151 -16.33 11.30 2.07
N ARG A 152 -16.64 11.35 3.37
CA ARG A 152 -17.81 12.06 3.91
C ARG A 152 -17.67 13.57 3.79
N GLU A 153 -16.50 14.10 4.13
CA GLU A 153 -16.24 15.53 4.15
C GLU A 153 -15.87 16.09 2.76
N GLY A 154 -15.54 15.23 1.79
CA GLY A 154 -15.11 15.65 0.46
C GLY A 154 -13.67 16.16 0.42
N LEU A 155 -12.79 15.62 1.28
CA LEU A 155 -11.39 16.03 1.39
C LEU A 155 -10.50 15.24 0.42
N MET A 156 -9.50 15.91 -0.14
CA MET A 156 -8.41 15.25 -0.88
C MET A 156 -7.54 14.46 0.09
N LEU A 157 -7.11 13.27 -0.34
CA LEU A 157 -6.40 12.31 0.49
C LEU A 157 -4.95 12.20 0.04
N ILE A 158 -4.02 12.29 1.00
CA ILE A 158 -2.59 12.06 0.77
C ILE A 158 -2.13 10.98 1.74
N ILE A 159 -1.47 9.94 1.24
CA ILE A 159 -0.83 8.91 2.08
C ILE A 159 0.66 8.83 1.76
N VAL A 160 1.50 9.18 2.73
CA VAL A 160 2.94 8.98 2.69
C VAL A 160 3.25 7.56 3.17
N CYS A 161 3.71 6.73 2.23
CA CYS A 161 3.97 5.32 2.42
C CYS A 161 5.43 5.09 2.78
N ALA A 162 5.66 4.34 3.86
CA ALA A 162 6.96 3.89 4.32
C ALA A 162 6.76 2.56 5.05
N SER A 163 7.17 1.45 4.43
CA SER A 163 6.90 0.11 4.97
C SER A 163 7.83 -0.95 4.42
N GLY A 164 8.22 -1.88 5.30
CA GLY A 164 8.88 -3.13 4.94
C GLY A 164 7.91 -4.26 4.54
N GLY A 165 6.58 -4.08 4.70
CA GLY A 165 5.58 -5.09 4.35
C GLY A 165 4.46 -5.24 5.37
N ALA A 166 3.84 -6.43 5.43
CA ALA A 166 2.76 -6.74 6.38
C ALA A 166 3.33 -7.15 7.76
N ARG A 167 2.62 -6.82 8.84
CA ARG A 167 2.98 -7.15 10.22
C ARG A 167 2.78 -8.65 10.48
N MET A 168 3.81 -9.45 10.28
CA MET A 168 3.73 -10.93 10.40
C MET A 168 3.21 -11.41 11.77
N HIS A 169 3.47 -10.65 12.83
CA HIS A 169 3.02 -10.93 14.20
C HIS A 169 1.50 -11.03 14.34
N GLU A 170 0.72 -10.37 13.47
CA GLU A 170 -0.74 -10.45 13.46
C GLU A 170 -1.28 -11.39 12.36
N GLY A 171 -0.38 -12.05 11.61
CA GLY A 171 -0.71 -13.07 10.62
C GLY A 171 -1.69 -12.61 9.54
N ILE A 172 -2.76 -13.38 9.35
CA ILE A 172 -3.79 -13.13 8.33
C ILE A 172 -4.49 -11.78 8.50
N LEU A 173 -4.58 -11.26 9.72
CA LEU A 173 -5.21 -9.96 9.98
C LEU A 173 -4.48 -8.84 9.26
N SER A 174 -3.15 -8.89 9.21
CA SER A 174 -2.33 -7.94 8.46
C SER A 174 -2.55 -8.02 6.96
N LEU A 175 -2.67 -9.25 6.43
CA LEU A 175 -2.96 -9.44 5.00
C LEU A 175 -4.32 -8.85 4.62
N MET A 176 -5.35 -9.07 5.47
CA MET A 176 -6.69 -8.56 5.22
C MET A 176 -6.78 -7.03 5.22
N GLN A 177 -5.83 -6.33 5.84
CA GLN A 177 -5.79 -4.87 5.77
C GLN A 177 -5.57 -4.36 4.35
N MET A 178 -4.87 -5.11 3.50
CA MET A 178 -4.74 -4.78 2.07
C MET A 178 -6.12 -4.66 1.42
N ALA A 179 -6.95 -5.70 1.57
CA ALA A 179 -8.28 -5.73 0.99
C ALA A 179 -9.19 -4.64 1.59
N LYS A 180 -9.09 -4.42 2.91
CA LYS A 180 -9.89 -3.42 3.62
C LYS A 180 -9.63 -2.00 3.15
N ILE A 181 -8.35 -1.58 3.10
CA ILE A 181 -7.99 -0.23 2.66
C ILE A 181 -8.35 -0.05 1.18
N SER A 182 -8.04 -1.03 0.34
CA SER A 182 -8.38 -0.98 -1.09
C SER A 182 -9.89 -0.88 -1.32
N ALA A 183 -10.72 -1.57 -0.53
CA ALA A 183 -12.17 -1.45 -0.63
C ALA A 183 -12.67 -0.04 -0.25
N ALA A 184 -12.09 0.57 0.79
CA ALA A 184 -12.41 1.95 1.18
C ALA A 184 -11.98 2.95 0.10
N LEU A 185 -10.78 2.79 -0.47
CA LEU A 185 -10.29 3.62 -1.58
C LEU A 185 -11.16 3.49 -2.82
N ASN A 186 -11.61 2.28 -3.15
CA ASN A 186 -12.50 2.07 -4.28
C ASN A 186 -13.81 2.87 -4.12
N VAL A 187 -14.38 2.97 -2.92
CA VAL A 187 -15.54 3.84 -2.66
C VAL A 187 -15.16 5.32 -2.78
N TYR A 188 -14.02 5.71 -2.21
CA TYR A 188 -13.52 7.08 -2.26
C TYR A 188 -13.34 7.60 -3.70
N GLN A 189 -12.67 6.84 -4.57
CA GLN A 189 -12.40 7.23 -5.95
C GLN A 189 -13.64 7.07 -6.84
N ASN A 190 -14.32 5.92 -6.79
CA ASN A 190 -15.40 5.62 -7.75
C ASN A 190 -16.77 6.16 -7.36
N THR A 191 -17.02 6.44 -6.06
CA THR A 191 -18.32 6.97 -5.60
C THR A 191 -18.25 8.44 -5.24
N ALA A 192 -17.16 8.91 -4.63
CA ALA A 192 -17.02 10.33 -4.27
C ALA A 192 -16.27 11.16 -5.32
N HIS A 193 -15.54 10.52 -6.24
CA HIS A 193 -14.73 11.18 -7.27
C HIS A 193 -13.75 12.18 -6.67
N LEU A 194 -13.07 11.75 -5.60
CA LEU A 194 -12.07 12.54 -4.89
C LEU A 194 -10.67 12.02 -5.23
N MET A 195 -9.70 12.93 -5.25
CA MET A 195 -8.32 12.63 -5.59
C MET A 195 -7.55 12.04 -4.41
N TYR A 196 -6.92 10.90 -4.66
CA TYR A 196 -5.98 10.24 -3.78
C TYR A 196 -4.56 10.31 -4.35
N ILE A 197 -3.64 10.89 -3.58
CA ILE A 197 -2.21 10.95 -3.91
C ILE A 197 -1.44 9.99 -2.99
N ALA A 198 -0.74 9.04 -3.60
CA ALA A 198 0.20 8.16 -2.90
C ALA A 198 1.62 8.74 -3.01
N VAL A 199 2.28 8.97 -1.88
CA VAL A 199 3.69 9.42 -1.85
C VAL A 199 4.56 8.27 -1.33
N LEU A 200 5.37 7.71 -2.21
CA LEU A 200 6.21 6.55 -1.94
C LEU A 200 7.59 6.98 -1.47
N THR A 201 7.95 6.55 -0.26
CA THR A 201 9.25 6.86 0.34
C THR A 201 10.08 5.59 0.51
N SER A 202 11.37 5.76 0.82
CA SER A 202 12.30 4.64 0.95
C SER A 202 12.31 4.07 2.38
N PRO A 203 12.03 2.76 2.58
CA PRO A 203 11.50 1.79 1.63
C PRO A 203 9.96 1.71 1.63
N THR A 204 9.38 1.33 0.49
CA THR A 204 7.97 0.93 0.39
C THR A 204 7.90 -0.45 -0.27
N THR A 205 7.62 -1.49 0.51
CA THR A 205 7.66 -2.88 0.02
C THR A 205 6.49 -3.74 0.48
N GLY A 206 6.35 -4.93 -0.12
CA GLY A 206 5.42 -5.97 0.32
C GLY A 206 3.94 -5.62 0.15
N GLY A 207 3.15 -5.93 1.18
CA GLY A 207 1.69 -5.75 1.15
C GLY A 207 1.26 -4.30 0.95
N VAL A 208 2.05 -3.32 1.41
CA VAL A 208 1.74 -1.89 1.21
C VAL A 208 1.86 -1.51 -0.26
N THR A 209 2.96 -1.88 -0.94
CA THR A 209 3.10 -1.70 -2.40
C THR A 209 2.01 -2.39 -3.19
N ALA A 210 1.59 -3.59 -2.81
CA ALA A 210 0.56 -4.35 -3.51
C ALA A 210 -0.87 -3.97 -3.11
N SER A 211 -1.06 -2.85 -2.39
CA SER A 211 -2.37 -2.35 -2.01
C SER A 211 -2.44 -0.83 -2.21
N PHE A 212 -2.74 -0.06 -1.17
CA PHE A 212 -3.06 1.35 -1.28
C PHE A 212 -1.92 2.22 -1.84
N ALA A 213 -0.66 1.81 -1.71
CA ALA A 213 0.47 2.59 -2.23
C ALA A 213 0.48 2.70 -3.77
N MET A 214 -0.10 1.72 -4.47
CA MET A 214 -0.17 1.69 -5.94
C MET A 214 -1.58 1.92 -6.49
N LEU A 215 -2.49 2.42 -5.65
CA LEU A 215 -3.89 2.72 -6.03
C LEU A 215 -4.16 4.23 -6.06
N GLY A 216 -3.12 5.06 -6.02
CA GLY A 216 -3.22 6.51 -6.16
C GLY A 216 -3.74 6.91 -7.54
N ASP A 217 -4.52 8.00 -7.59
CA ASP A 217 -4.77 8.71 -8.86
C ASP A 217 -3.49 9.37 -9.36
N LEU A 218 -2.62 9.78 -8.42
CA LEU A 218 -1.24 10.17 -8.66
C LEU A 218 -0.33 9.42 -7.70
N ILE A 219 0.70 8.79 -8.25
CA ILE A 219 1.72 8.03 -7.53
C ILE A 219 3.05 8.78 -7.68
N LEU A 220 3.43 9.46 -6.59
CA LEU A 220 4.65 10.24 -6.48
C LEU A 220 5.69 9.42 -5.73
N ALA A 221 6.97 9.57 -6.07
CA ALA A 221 8.05 8.95 -5.32
C ALA A 221 9.16 9.94 -4.97
N GLU A 222 9.88 9.67 -3.89
CA GLU A 222 11.14 10.35 -3.59
C GLU A 222 12.29 9.77 -4.46
N PRO A 223 13.29 10.59 -4.85
CA PRO A 223 14.45 10.12 -5.60
C PRO A 223 15.16 8.93 -4.92
N ASN A 224 15.60 7.96 -5.72
CA ASN A 224 16.24 6.72 -5.26
C ASN A 224 15.43 5.91 -4.23
N ALA A 225 14.12 6.14 -4.10
CA ALA A 225 13.31 5.37 -3.16
C ALA A 225 13.24 3.89 -3.58
N LEU A 226 13.44 2.99 -2.61
CA LEU A 226 13.33 1.55 -2.84
C LEU A 226 11.85 1.15 -2.78
N ILE A 227 11.29 0.78 -3.92
CA ILE A 227 9.87 0.44 -4.07
C ILE A 227 9.74 -0.93 -4.75
N GLY A 228 9.07 -1.88 -4.10
CA GLY A 228 8.83 -3.17 -4.73
C GLY A 228 8.09 -4.20 -3.90
N PHE A 229 7.37 -5.09 -4.56
CA PHE A 229 6.59 -6.12 -3.88
C PHE A 229 7.44 -7.12 -3.09
N ALA A 230 8.43 -7.72 -3.72
CA ALA A 230 9.37 -8.65 -3.08
C ALA A 230 10.74 -7.98 -2.92
N GLY A 231 11.44 -8.27 -1.82
CA GLY A 231 12.79 -7.73 -1.61
C GLY A 231 13.80 -8.28 -2.62
N ARG A 232 14.76 -7.44 -3.03
CA ARG A 232 15.84 -7.78 -3.98
C ARG A 232 16.48 -9.15 -3.71
N ARG A 233 16.81 -9.42 -2.44
CA ARG A 233 17.42 -10.69 -2.00
C ARG A 233 16.60 -11.92 -2.40
N VAL A 234 15.27 -11.88 -2.21
CA VAL A 234 14.39 -13.03 -2.50
C VAL A 234 14.30 -13.27 -4.02
N ILE A 235 14.28 -12.18 -4.79
CA ILE A 235 14.21 -12.22 -6.25
C ILE A 235 15.50 -12.82 -6.84
N GLU A 236 16.67 -12.34 -6.39
CA GLU A 236 17.97 -12.87 -6.83
C GLU A 236 18.11 -14.36 -6.51
N GLN A 237 17.68 -14.79 -5.32
CA GLN A 237 17.71 -16.21 -4.94
C GLN A 237 16.77 -17.08 -5.78
N THR A 238 15.62 -16.56 -6.19
CA THR A 238 14.64 -17.31 -6.99
C THR A 238 15.07 -17.41 -8.44
N LEU A 239 15.63 -16.33 -8.99
CA LEU A 239 16.05 -16.27 -10.40
C LEU A 239 17.46 -16.84 -10.62
N GLN A 240 18.30 -16.89 -9.58
CA GLN A 240 19.72 -17.23 -9.68
C GLN A 240 20.49 -16.29 -10.63
N GLU A 241 20.05 -15.04 -10.71
CA GLU A 241 20.60 -13.99 -11.56
C GLU A 241 20.86 -12.73 -10.73
N LYS A 242 21.91 -11.98 -11.10
CA LYS A 242 22.17 -10.67 -10.49
C LYS A 242 21.23 -9.63 -11.11
N LEU A 243 20.55 -8.89 -10.25
CA LEU A 243 19.68 -7.79 -10.68
C LEU A 243 20.50 -6.54 -10.99
N PRO A 244 20.00 -5.65 -11.88
CA PRO A 244 20.60 -4.34 -12.11
C PRO A 244 20.78 -3.54 -10.82
N GLU A 245 21.77 -2.66 -10.74
CA GLU A 245 22.02 -1.86 -9.53
C GLU A 245 20.82 -0.98 -9.17
N ASN A 246 20.22 -0.32 -10.18
CA ASN A 246 19.04 0.53 -10.05
C ASN A 246 17.72 -0.24 -9.92
N PHE A 247 17.72 -1.57 -9.85
CA PHE A 247 16.48 -2.34 -9.72
C PHE A 247 15.67 -1.90 -8.49
N GLN A 248 14.35 -1.71 -8.66
CA GLN A 248 13.42 -1.22 -7.63
C GLN A 248 13.63 0.23 -7.15
N THR A 249 14.50 1.01 -7.78
CA THR A 249 14.59 2.45 -7.52
C THR A 249 13.40 3.20 -8.12
N ALA A 250 13.06 4.37 -7.59
CA ALA A 250 12.02 5.24 -8.14
C ALA A 250 12.25 5.52 -9.64
N GLU A 251 13.48 5.78 -10.05
CA GLU A 251 13.88 6.02 -11.43
C GLU A 251 13.58 4.80 -12.32
N TYR A 252 13.92 3.60 -11.83
CA TYR A 252 13.58 2.35 -12.52
C TYR A 252 12.06 2.16 -12.65
N LEU A 253 11.28 2.45 -11.60
CA LEU A 253 9.83 2.30 -11.66
C LEU A 253 9.16 3.31 -12.59
N LEU A 254 9.68 4.54 -12.65
CA LEU A 254 9.21 5.58 -13.56
C LEU A 254 9.43 5.17 -15.03
N GLU A 255 10.61 4.63 -15.37
CA GLU A 255 10.88 4.10 -16.72
C GLU A 255 9.94 2.96 -17.14
N HIS A 256 9.39 2.24 -16.16
CA HIS A 256 8.44 1.14 -16.38
C HIS A 256 6.97 1.58 -16.29
N GLY A 257 6.70 2.88 -16.12
CA GLY A 257 5.34 3.44 -16.09
C GLY A 257 4.54 3.08 -14.84
N LEU A 258 5.21 2.81 -13.71
CA LEU A 258 4.56 2.53 -12.43
C LEU A 258 4.41 3.77 -11.53
N LEU A 259 5.09 4.86 -11.87
CA LEU A 259 5.06 6.13 -11.14
C LEU A 259 4.71 7.25 -12.12
N ASP A 260 4.09 8.30 -11.61
CA ASP A 260 3.78 9.49 -12.39
C ASP A 260 4.94 10.49 -12.35
N LEU A 261 5.46 10.76 -11.15
CA LEU A 261 6.51 11.76 -10.93
C LEU A 261 7.47 11.37 -9.80
N ILE A 262 8.72 11.80 -9.95
CA ILE A 262 9.73 11.73 -8.89
C ILE A 262 9.97 13.15 -8.39
N ILE A 263 9.75 13.39 -7.09
CA ILE A 263 9.80 14.72 -6.48
C ILE A 263 10.71 14.68 -5.26
N SER A 264 11.74 15.54 -5.25
CA SER A 264 12.58 15.71 -4.06
C SER A 264 11.78 16.37 -2.94
N ARG A 265 12.10 16.03 -1.68
CA ARG A 265 11.42 16.54 -0.48
C ARG A 265 11.34 18.05 -0.41
N GLU A 266 12.38 18.75 -0.86
CA GLU A 266 12.46 20.21 -0.89
C GLU A 266 11.32 20.83 -1.72
N PHE A 267 10.87 20.14 -2.77
CA PHE A 267 9.82 20.61 -3.67
C PHE A 267 8.47 19.91 -3.44
N LEU A 268 8.40 18.98 -2.49
CA LEU A 268 7.21 18.14 -2.30
C LEU A 268 5.99 18.97 -1.87
N LYS A 269 6.13 19.85 -0.87
CA LYS A 269 5.00 20.70 -0.41
C LYS A 269 4.52 21.65 -1.54
N PRO A 270 5.40 22.41 -2.22
CA PRO A 270 4.98 23.24 -3.36
C PRO A 270 4.33 22.44 -4.50
N ALA A 271 4.87 21.29 -4.86
CA ALA A 271 4.31 20.47 -5.92
C ALA A 271 2.92 19.92 -5.55
N LEU A 272 2.75 19.46 -4.30
CA LEU A 272 1.45 19.06 -3.81
C LEU A 272 0.46 20.23 -3.82
N TYR A 273 0.88 21.43 -3.42
CA TYR A 273 0.04 22.62 -3.49
C TYR A 273 -0.44 22.90 -4.92
N GLU A 274 0.46 22.87 -5.92
CA GLU A 274 0.07 23.10 -7.33
C GLU A 274 -0.93 22.05 -7.83
N ILE A 275 -0.67 20.77 -7.54
CA ILE A 275 -1.57 19.66 -7.92
C ILE A 275 -2.95 19.84 -7.26
N LEU A 276 -2.96 20.11 -5.95
CA LEU A 276 -4.20 20.29 -5.19
C LEU A 276 -4.94 21.56 -5.60
N SER A 277 -4.24 22.63 -5.94
CA SER A 277 -4.83 23.89 -6.42
C SER A 277 -5.50 23.70 -7.77
N PHE A 278 -4.86 22.97 -8.69
CA PHE A 278 -5.48 22.61 -9.97
C PHE A 278 -6.73 21.76 -9.76
N TYR A 279 -6.66 20.78 -8.86
CA TYR A 279 -7.81 19.94 -8.54
C TYR A 279 -8.87 20.66 -7.70
N LYS A 280 -8.54 21.79 -7.05
CA LYS A 280 -9.45 22.54 -6.17
C LYS A 280 -10.73 22.93 -6.91
N ASP A 281 -10.60 23.35 -8.16
CA ASP A 281 -11.67 23.88 -8.99
C ASP A 281 -12.32 22.82 -9.90
N ALA A 282 -11.96 21.53 -9.73
CA ALA A 282 -12.50 20.45 -10.54
C ALA A 282 -14.03 20.31 -10.36
N PRO A 283 -14.82 20.24 -11.46
CA PRO A 283 -16.29 20.33 -11.42
C PRO A 283 -17.00 19.08 -10.86
N LEU A 284 -16.29 17.97 -10.65
CA LEU A 284 -16.87 16.66 -10.31
C LEU A 284 -16.80 16.29 -8.82
N LYS A 285 -16.50 17.25 -7.94
CA LYS A 285 -16.44 16.98 -6.50
C LYS A 285 -17.84 16.77 -5.91
N THR A 286 -18.22 15.51 -5.76
CA THR A 286 -19.42 15.15 -5.03
C THR A 286 -19.04 14.77 -3.59
N ARG A 287 -19.75 15.31 -2.60
CA ARG A 287 -19.63 14.76 -1.23
C ARG A 287 -20.14 13.32 -1.27
N GLY A 288 -19.24 12.37 -1.05
CA GLY A 288 -19.56 10.95 -1.09
C GLY A 288 -20.56 10.60 0.01
N ARG A 289 -21.69 9.98 -0.36
CA ARG A 289 -22.54 9.29 0.62
C ARG A 289 -22.07 7.84 0.70
N ILE A 290 -21.46 7.46 1.82
CA ILE A 290 -21.22 6.05 2.12
C ILE A 290 -22.59 5.35 2.06
N PRO A 291 -22.77 4.28 1.25
CA PRO A 291 -24.04 3.57 1.19
C PRO A 291 -24.45 3.15 2.60
N LYS A 292 -25.68 3.48 3.05
CA LYS A 292 -26.20 3.16 4.39
C LYS A 292 -26.12 1.67 4.79
N LYS A 293 -25.82 0.77 3.84
CA LYS A 293 -25.61 -0.66 4.05
C LYS A 293 -24.22 -1.02 4.58
N PHE A 294 -23.25 -0.10 4.54
CA PHE A 294 -21.99 -0.26 5.25
C PHE A 294 -22.17 0.25 6.68
N PHE A 295 -21.86 -0.59 7.67
CA PHE A 295 -21.91 -0.22 9.08
C PHE A 295 -21.08 1.06 9.27
N GLN A 296 -21.70 2.09 9.84
CA GLN A 296 -20.95 3.25 10.30
C GLN A 296 -19.97 2.75 11.38
N SER A 297 -18.71 3.17 11.30
CA SER A 297 -17.78 3.02 12.42
C SER A 297 -18.47 3.59 13.66
N LEU A 298 -18.55 2.76 14.69
CA LEU A 298 -19.24 3.13 15.91
C LEU A 298 -18.50 4.31 16.54
N ASN A 299 -19.22 5.22 17.19
CA ASN A 299 -18.56 6.27 17.97
C ASN A 299 -17.57 5.60 18.94
N LEU A 300 -16.38 6.16 19.10
CA LEU A 300 -15.29 5.66 19.95
C LEU A 300 -15.77 5.24 21.35
N LEU A 301 -16.76 5.95 21.88
CA LEU A 301 -17.40 5.66 23.18
C LEU A 301 -18.26 4.38 23.15
N THR A 302 -18.94 4.11 22.04
CA THR A 302 -19.66 2.86 21.76
C THR A 302 -18.71 1.70 21.51
N GLU A 303 -17.61 1.93 20.78
CA GLU A 303 -16.57 0.92 20.57
C GLU A 303 -15.93 0.49 21.88
N GLU A 304 -15.56 1.46 22.73
CA GLU A 304 -15.04 1.18 24.07
C GLU A 304 -16.05 0.45 24.97
N LYS A 305 -17.34 0.81 24.90
CA LYS A 305 -18.40 0.07 25.61
C LYS A 305 -18.48 -1.39 25.15
N ILE A 306 -18.43 -1.63 23.85
CA ILE A 306 -18.46 -2.98 23.27
C ILE A 306 -17.19 -3.74 23.66
N ARG A 307 -16.00 -3.13 23.54
CA ARG A 307 -14.72 -3.72 23.92
C ARG A 307 -14.71 -4.15 25.39
N ARG A 308 -15.22 -3.29 26.29
CA ARG A 308 -15.38 -3.62 27.72
C ARG A 308 -16.37 -4.76 27.97
N GLN A 309 -17.45 -4.85 27.18
CA GLN A 309 -18.41 -5.95 27.27
C GLN A 309 -17.81 -7.27 26.78
N PHE A 310 -17.00 -7.27 25.72
CA PHE A 310 -16.30 -8.45 25.23
C PHE A 310 -15.22 -8.93 26.22
N ASN A 311 -14.42 -8.02 26.78
CA ASN A 311 -13.42 -8.37 27.80
C ASN A 311 -14.05 -8.93 29.08
N LYS A 312 -15.26 -8.51 29.46
CA LYS A 312 -16.01 -9.09 30.58
C LYS A 312 -16.57 -10.49 30.30
N LYS A 313 -16.71 -10.88 29.02
CA LYS A 313 -17.28 -12.17 28.60
C LYS A 313 -16.23 -13.27 28.41
N ILE A 314 -14.95 -12.98 28.56
CA ILE A 314 -13.89 -14.00 28.56
C ILE A 314 -13.56 -14.33 30.03
N PRO A 315 -14.19 -15.35 30.65
CA PRO A 315 -13.75 -15.79 31.95
C PRO A 315 -12.38 -16.48 31.81
N LEU A 316 -11.38 -15.94 32.50
CA LEU A 316 -10.18 -16.68 32.90
C LEU A 316 -10.62 -17.80 33.85
N ASN A 317 -10.97 -18.96 33.30
CA ASN A 317 -10.96 -20.25 33.99
C ASN A 317 -11.15 -21.34 32.93
N CYS A 318 -10.05 -22.01 32.56
CA CYS A 318 -10.14 -23.33 31.95
C CYS A 318 -10.22 -24.36 33.09
N PRO A 319 -11.34 -25.09 33.27
CA PRO A 319 -11.29 -26.33 33.99
C PRO A 319 -10.84 -27.42 33.02
N THR A 320 -9.67 -27.98 33.31
CA THR A 320 -9.32 -29.35 32.94
C THR A 320 -10.41 -30.31 33.43
N ASN A 321 -10.81 -31.26 32.57
CA ASN A 321 -11.67 -32.44 32.77
C ASN A 321 -13.00 -32.37 32.02
N ILE A 322 -12.99 -32.96 30.81
CA ILE A 322 -14.20 -33.41 30.14
C ILE A 322 -14.29 -34.92 30.40
N THR A 323 -14.97 -35.29 31.48
CA THR A 323 -15.62 -36.59 31.58
C THR A 323 -16.96 -36.53 30.85
N THR A 324 -17.22 -37.60 30.11
CA THR A 324 -18.37 -37.85 29.25
C THR A 324 -19.72 -37.79 29.97
N ASN A 325 -20.75 -37.45 29.18
CA ASN A 325 -22.19 -37.59 29.40
C ASN A 325 -22.92 -36.36 29.99
N THR A 326 -23.63 -35.64 29.13
CA THR A 326 -25.12 -35.62 29.12
C THR A 326 -25.62 -34.71 28.00
N GLU A 327 -26.62 -35.21 27.27
CA GLU A 327 -27.28 -34.58 26.13
C GLU A 327 -27.88 -33.21 26.49
N LYS A 328 -27.48 -32.16 25.78
CA LYS A 328 -28.30 -30.95 25.56
C LYS A 328 -28.08 -30.45 24.13
N THR A 329 -29.21 -30.14 23.51
CA THR A 329 -29.46 -29.80 22.11
C THR A 329 -28.52 -28.71 21.57
N ILE A 330 -27.79 -29.06 20.51
CA ILE A 330 -27.02 -28.15 19.67
C ILE A 330 -28.01 -27.34 18.81
N PRO A 331 -27.99 -26.00 18.82
CA PRO A 331 -28.67 -25.23 17.79
C PRO A 331 -27.88 -25.37 16.48
N ASP A 332 -28.55 -25.95 15.49
CA ASP A 332 -28.04 -26.28 14.16
C ASP A 332 -27.40 -25.06 13.46
N LEU A 333 -26.08 -25.11 13.29
CA LEU A 333 -25.30 -24.23 12.40
C LEU A 333 -25.53 -24.64 10.93
N ASN A 334 -26.77 -24.50 10.47
CA ASN A 334 -27.16 -24.76 9.07
C ASN A 334 -27.38 -23.45 8.27
N PHE A 335 -26.53 -22.44 8.50
CA PHE A 335 -26.55 -21.19 7.70
C PHE A 335 -25.97 -21.38 6.28
N SER A 336 -25.17 -22.43 6.04
CA SER A 336 -24.56 -22.70 4.74
C SER A 336 -25.45 -23.47 3.76
N LYS A 337 -26.44 -24.25 4.23
CA LYS A 337 -27.37 -24.98 3.34
C LYS A 337 -28.53 -24.11 2.83
N ASN A 338 -28.99 -23.14 3.62
CA ASN A 338 -30.05 -22.22 3.19
C ASN A 338 -29.56 -21.14 2.20
N LEU A 339 -28.25 -20.87 2.14
CA LEU A 339 -27.70 -19.99 1.09
C LEU A 339 -27.66 -20.70 -0.27
N PHE A 340 -27.26 -21.97 -0.30
CA PHE A 340 -27.21 -22.78 -1.52
C PHE A 340 -28.61 -23.12 -2.07
N ASN A 341 -29.59 -23.41 -1.20
CA ASN A 341 -30.97 -23.67 -1.64
C ASN A 341 -31.68 -22.41 -2.16
N LYS A 342 -31.29 -21.21 -1.69
CA LYS A 342 -31.84 -19.93 -2.15
C LYS A 342 -31.25 -19.46 -3.49
N PHE A 343 -30.07 -19.98 -3.86
CA PHE A 343 -29.52 -19.84 -5.21
C PHE A 343 -30.19 -20.78 -6.23
N ASN A 344 -30.66 -21.97 -5.79
CA ASN A 344 -31.32 -22.94 -6.66
C ASN A 344 -32.84 -22.73 -6.84
N SER A 345 -33.48 -21.86 -6.04
CA SER A 345 -34.93 -21.60 -6.13
C SER A 345 -35.32 -20.30 -6.85
N MET A 346 -34.37 -19.62 -7.50
CA MET A 346 -34.70 -18.55 -8.44
C MET A 346 -34.99 -19.15 -9.81
N ASN A 347 -36.29 -19.41 -10.05
CA ASN A 347 -36.81 -19.77 -11.37
C ASN A 347 -36.41 -18.71 -12.41
N TRP A 348 -35.37 -19.03 -13.19
CA TRP A 348 -35.15 -18.43 -14.49
C TRP A 348 -36.31 -18.87 -15.37
N THR A 349 -37.18 -17.94 -15.73
CA THR A 349 -38.14 -18.15 -16.81
C THR A 349 -37.36 -18.51 -18.08
N ALA A 350 -37.62 -19.71 -18.58
CA ALA A 350 -37.07 -20.24 -19.82
C ALA A 350 -37.44 -19.34 -21.01
N ASN A 351 -36.53 -18.44 -21.37
CA ASN A 351 -36.30 -17.93 -22.73
C ASN A 351 -35.05 -17.03 -22.71
N SER A 352 -33.88 -17.65 -22.77
CA SER A 352 -32.60 -17.05 -23.27
C SER A 352 -31.39 -17.98 -23.10
N VAL A 353 -31.60 -19.32 -23.11
CA VAL A 353 -30.52 -20.33 -23.21
C VAL A 353 -30.08 -20.45 -24.68
N ASN A 354 -29.65 -19.33 -25.28
CA ASN A 354 -29.04 -19.35 -26.62
C ASN A 354 -27.88 -18.36 -26.79
N TRP A 355 -27.21 -17.98 -25.70
CA TRP A 355 -26.13 -16.98 -25.74
C TRP A 355 -24.76 -17.46 -25.24
N ILE A 356 -24.61 -18.74 -24.90
CA ILE A 356 -23.30 -19.35 -24.56
C ILE A 356 -22.86 -20.41 -25.59
N ALA A 357 -23.76 -20.85 -26.48
CA ALA A 357 -23.40 -21.66 -27.65
C ALA A 357 -22.90 -20.84 -28.87
N ASN A 358 -22.81 -19.51 -28.75
CA ASN A 358 -22.44 -18.61 -29.86
C ASN A 358 -21.14 -17.80 -29.64
N SER A 359 -20.37 -18.04 -28.57
CA SER A 359 -19.09 -17.33 -28.35
C SER A 359 -17.85 -18.11 -28.80
N GLN A 360 -17.97 -19.40 -29.14
CA GLN A 360 -16.90 -20.19 -29.76
C GLN A 360 -16.97 -20.24 -31.30
N ASN A 361 -18.08 -19.80 -31.91
CA ASN A 361 -18.26 -19.72 -33.37
C ASN A 361 -18.09 -18.31 -33.96
N LEU A 362 -17.69 -17.33 -33.15
CA LEU A 362 -17.47 -15.93 -33.56
C LEU A 362 -15.99 -15.57 -33.74
N HIS A 363 -15.08 -16.52 -33.49
CA HIS A 363 -13.63 -16.39 -33.76
C HIS A 363 -13.18 -17.03 -35.10
N GLU A 364 -14.04 -17.80 -35.77
CA GLU A 364 -13.77 -18.41 -37.09
C GLU A 364 -14.56 -17.78 -38.25
N LYS A 365 -15.40 -16.76 -38.00
CA LYS A 365 -16.18 -16.06 -39.05
C LYS A 365 -15.89 -14.56 -39.19
N LYS A 366 -14.74 -14.10 -38.69
CA LYS A 366 -14.21 -12.73 -38.96
C LYS A 366 -12.91 -12.72 -39.80
N LEU A 367 -12.54 -13.87 -40.37
CA LEU A 367 -11.43 -14.01 -41.32
C LEU A 367 -11.89 -14.26 -42.77
N ALA A 368 -13.20 -14.18 -43.04
CA ALA A 368 -13.76 -14.44 -44.36
C ALA A 368 -14.93 -13.51 -44.67
N THR A 369 -14.72 -12.20 -44.55
CA THR A 369 -15.57 -11.13 -45.10
C THR A 369 -14.83 -9.79 -44.96
N ASN A 370 -13.70 -9.66 -45.64
CA ASN A 370 -13.06 -8.38 -45.97
C ASN A 370 -12.17 -8.53 -47.23
N GLU A 371 -12.56 -9.43 -48.12
CA GLU A 371 -12.35 -9.26 -49.56
C GLU A 371 -13.64 -8.61 -50.08
N ASP A 372 -13.52 -7.66 -50.99
CA ASP A 372 -14.60 -6.79 -51.50
C ASP A 372 -15.06 -5.67 -50.57
N ILE A 373 -14.21 -4.65 -50.40
CA ILE A 373 -14.49 -3.21 -50.66
C ILE A 373 -13.11 -2.51 -50.58
N SER A 374 -12.28 -2.75 -51.59
CA SER A 374 -11.04 -2.01 -51.85
C SER A 374 -11.05 -1.47 -53.28
N GLY A 375 -12.18 -0.87 -53.67
CA GLY A 375 -12.35 -0.21 -54.94
C GLY A 375 -12.65 1.27 -54.73
N LYS A 376 -11.65 2.12 -55.00
CA LYS A 376 -11.72 3.59 -55.11
C LYS A 376 -11.81 4.34 -53.77
N ILE A 377 -10.66 4.76 -53.27
CA ILE A 377 -10.26 6.16 -52.99
C ILE A 377 -8.97 6.08 -52.17
N GLN A 378 -7.82 6.23 -52.84
CA GLN A 378 -6.65 6.98 -52.36
C GLN A 378 -5.52 6.78 -53.36
N LYS A 379 -5.48 7.68 -54.35
CA LYS A 379 -4.25 7.99 -55.10
C LYS A 379 -3.53 9.10 -54.34
N ASN A 380 -2.22 8.91 -54.21
CA ASN A 380 -1.16 9.91 -54.02
C ASN A 380 -0.89 10.41 -52.59
N LEU A 381 0.18 9.89 -51.95
CA LEU A 381 1.44 10.64 -51.72
C LEU A 381 2.48 9.78 -50.93
N SER A 382 3.66 9.62 -51.53
CA SER A 382 5.02 9.39 -50.97
C SER A 382 5.26 8.26 -49.93
N THR A 383 5.78 7.08 -50.31
CA THR A 383 7.20 6.66 -50.48
C THR A 383 8.04 6.41 -49.20
N ASN A 384 8.11 5.13 -48.80
CA ASN A 384 9.33 4.30 -48.71
C ASN A 384 10.47 4.57 -47.69
N VAL A 385 10.20 5.08 -46.48
CA VAL A 385 11.18 5.00 -45.36
C VAL A 385 10.64 4.31 -44.09
N ASN A 386 9.33 4.07 -43.98
CA ASN A 386 8.71 3.61 -42.73
C ASN A 386 8.49 2.10 -42.57
N SER A 387 8.87 1.26 -43.54
CA SER A 387 8.58 -0.19 -43.48
C SER A 387 9.67 -1.01 -42.78
N GLN A 388 10.94 -0.63 -42.89
CA GLN A 388 12.04 -1.38 -42.23
C GLN A 388 12.21 -1.04 -40.74
N ILE A 389 11.93 0.20 -40.32
CA ILE A 389 12.01 0.60 -38.90
C ILE A 389 10.86 -0.01 -38.09
N ASN A 390 9.64 -0.08 -38.65
CA ASN A 390 8.49 -0.66 -37.95
C ASN A 390 8.57 -2.18 -37.77
N LEU A 391 9.26 -2.91 -38.65
CA LEU A 391 9.47 -4.36 -38.47
C LEU A 391 10.48 -4.66 -37.35
N TYR A 392 11.58 -3.89 -37.28
CA TYR A 392 12.60 -4.06 -36.24
C TYR A 392 12.11 -3.66 -34.84
N VAL A 393 11.35 -2.56 -34.75
CA VAL A 393 10.78 -2.09 -33.47
C VAL A 393 9.72 -3.07 -32.97
N ASN A 394 8.84 -3.59 -33.84
CA ASN A 394 7.81 -4.54 -33.44
C ASN A 394 8.38 -5.91 -33.03
N GLU A 395 9.47 -6.38 -33.64
CA GLU A 395 10.14 -7.61 -33.18
C GLU A 395 10.81 -7.43 -31.81
N ILE A 396 11.47 -6.30 -31.56
CA ILE A 396 12.10 -6.01 -30.25
C ILE A 396 11.03 -5.87 -29.15
N PHE A 397 9.94 -5.14 -29.41
CA PHE A 397 8.83 -5.00 -28.46
C PHE A 397 8.11 -6.32 -28.20
N SER A 398 7.86 -7.13 -29.24
CA SER A 398 7.25 -8.46 -29.12
C SER A 398 8.13 -9.43 -28.32
N GLN A 399 9.44 -9.41 -28.53
CA GLN A 399 10.38 -10.25 -27.78
C GLN A 399 10.51 -9.82 -26.32
N LYS A 400 10.56 -8.49 -26.03
CA LYS A 400 10.58 -7.96 -24.65
C LYS A 400 9.29 -8.30 -23.90
N HIS A 401 8.11 -8.10 -24.51
CA HIS A 401 6.83 -8.48 -23.92
C HIS A 401 6.69 -9.99 -23.69
N LYS A 402 7.19 -10.82 -24.62
CA LYS A 402 7.24 -12.28 -24.43
C LYS A 402 8.15 -12.66 -23.26
N LYS A 403 9.32 -12.04 -23.09
CA LYS A 403 10.20 -12.26 -21.92
C LYS A 403 9.55 -11.81 -20.60
N LEU A 404 8.94 -10.63 -20.57
CA LEU A 404 8.22 -10.08 -19.40
C LEU A 404 7.00 -10.93 -19.02
N SER A 405 6.21 -11.42 -19.99
CA SER A 405 5.10 -12.33 -19.70
C SER A 405 5.56 -13.69 -19.19
N LYS A 406 6.72 -14.18 -19.67
CA LYS A 406 7.32 -15.44 -19.21
C LYS A 406 7.93 -15.29 -17.81
N PHE A 407 8.48 -14.11 -17.50
CA PHE A 407 8.95 -13.70 -16.18
C PHE A 407 7.80 -13.63 -15.17
N ASN A 408 6.72 -12.90 -15.52
CA ASN A 408 5.53 -12.80 -14.68
C ASN A 408 4.83 -14.15 -14.49
N LYS A 409 4.78 -15.00 -15.52
CA LYS A 409 4.27 -16.38 -15.41
C LYS A 409 5.13 -17.26 -14.49
N LYS A 410 6.47 -17.14 -14.55
CA LYS A 410 7.37 -17.87 -13.64
C LYS A 410 7.18 -17.42 -12.19
N ILE A 411 7.07 -16.12 -11.94
CA ILE A 411 6.74 -15.59 -10.61
C ILE A 411 5.41 -16.18 -10.14
N PHE A 412 4.34 -16.10 -10.95
CA PHE A 412 3.02 -16.62 -10.58
C PHE A 412 3.01 -18.15 -10.34
N GLN A 413 3.78 -18.92 -11.12
CA GLN A 413 3.93 -20.36 -10.93
C GLN A 413 4.71 -20.71 -9.65
N SER A 414 5.79 -19.99 -9.36
CA SER A 414 6.52 -20.14 -8.08
C SER A 414 5.67 -19.73 -6.88
N PHE A 415 4.77 -18.75 -7.03
CA PHE A 415 3.80 -18.37 -6.00
C PHE A 415 2.77 -19.48 -5.73
N ASN A 416 2.23 -20.13 -6.76
CA ASN A 416 1.30 -21.25 -6.60
C ASN A 416 1.95 -22.50 -5.97
N GLN A 417 3.27 -22.68 -6.12
CA GLN A 417 4.00 -23.73 -5.40
C GLN A 417 4.17 -23.43 -3.90
N PHE A 418 4.24 -22.16 -3.51
CA PHE A 418 4.46 -21.75 -2.12
C PHE A 418 3.19 -21.88 -1.25
N TYR A 419 1.99 -21.82 -1.85
CA TYR A 419 0.70 -21.94 -1.16
C TYR A 419 0.16 -23.38 -1.07
N ASN A 420 0.81 -24.35 -1.70
CA ASN A 420 0.41 -25.76 -1.68
C ASN A 420 1.20 -26.60 -0.65
N PHE A 421 1.70 -25.98 0.43
CA PHE A 421 2.36 -26.65 1.55
C PHE A 421 1.64 -26.42 2.87
#